data_AF-A0A7X7F2F0-F1
#
_entry.id   AF-A0A7X7F2F0-F1
#
_cell.length_a   1.000
_cell.length_b   1.000
_cell.length_c   1.000
_cell.angle_alpha   90.00
_cell.angle_beta   90.00
_cell.angle_gamma   90.00
#
_symmetry.space_group_name_H-M   'P 1'
#
loop_
_entity.id
_entity.type
_entity.pdbx_description
1 polymer ?
#
loop_
_entity_poly.entity_id
_entity_poly.type
_entity_poly.pdbx_seq_one_letter_code
_entity_poly.pdbx_strand_id
1 'polypeptide(L)'
;PHHLNFYHDAIRKGNPTALVANNNGVKPKYVKYGAEDTFTCGEFNDFTVLPPARFIDGAQSHILAPLGFDPKRPAAAGWASPGCKHTKEYMAGFVRLANLVGMPVTIDIQCFGASRANAFDPEQREALKWVSANLS
;
A
#
# COMPACT_ATOMS: atom_id res chain seq x y z
N PRO A 1 3.40 15.91 -16.40
CA PRO A 1 3.34 16.95 -15.35
C PRO A 1 4.75 17.38 -14.92
N HIS A 2 5.32 18.41 -15.56
CA HIS A 2 6.70 18.88 -15.29
C HIS A 2 6.89 19.46 -13.88
N HIS A 3 5.82 19.86 -13.20
CA HIS A 3 5.88 20.47 -11.87
C HIS A 3 6.21 19.49 -10.74
N LEU A 4 6.08 18.17 -10.94
CA LEU A 4 6.38 17.18 -9.90
C LEU A 4 7.88 17.11 -9.59
N ASN A 5 8.73 17.47 -10.55
CA ASN A 5 10.19 17.38 -10.42
C ASN A 5 10.72 18.27 -9.28
N PHE A 6 10.08 19.41 -9.01
CA PHE A 6 10.49 20.29 -7.89
C PHE A 6 10.40 19.59 -6.53
N TYR A 7 9.39 18.73 -6.33
CA TYR A 7 9.25 17.94 -5.10
C TYR A 7 10.32 16.86 -5.02
N HIS A 8 10.61 16.19 -6.15
CA HIS A 8 11.69 15.22 -6.24
C HIS A 8 13.04 15.85 -5.89
N ASP A 9 13.35 17.01 -6.47
CA ASP A 9 14.60 17.74 -6.20
C ASP A 9 14.69 18.16 -4.72
N ALA A 10 13.60 18.67 -4.16
CA ALA A 10 13.55 19.06 -2.75
C ALA A 10 13.77 17.86 -1.80
N ILE A 11 13.12 16.73 -2.08
CA ILE A 11 13.28 15.49 -1.31
C ILE A 11 14.73 14.99 -1.42
N ARG A 12 15.28 14.91 -2.64
CA ARG A 12 16.65 14.43 -2.90
C ARG A 12 17.71 15.33 -2.30
N LYS A 13 17.44 16.63 -2.17
CA LYS A 13 18.33 17.57 -1.46
C LYS A 13 18.43 17.24 0.04
N GLY A 14 17.36 16.75 0.65
CA GLY A 14 17.37 16.29 2.04
C GLY A 14 17.94 14.87 2.20
N ASN A 15 17.55 13.96 1.32
CA ASN A 15 18.03 12.59 1.28
C ASN A 15 18.22 12.11 -0.19
N PRO A 16 19.46 12.06 -0.70
CA PRO A 16 19.73 11.70 -2.10
C PRO A 16 19.28 10.29 -2.51
N THR A 17 19.04 9.39 -1.54
CA THR A 17 18.60 8.01 -1.80
C THR A 17 17.13 7.76 -1.47
N ALA A 18 16.36 8.82 -1.20
CA ALA A 18 14.94 8.71 -0.92
C ALA A 18 14.18 8.08 -2.10
N LEU A 19 13.32 7.11 -1.79
CA LEU A 19 12.35 6.57 -2.73
C LEU A 19 11.11 7.48 -2.76
N VAL A 20 10.64 7.82 -3.96
CA VAL A 20 9.55 8.78 -4.15
C VAL A 20 8.56 8.23 -5.17
N ALA A 21 7.27 8.38 -4.86
CA ALA A 21 6.18 8.09 -5.77
C ALA A 21 5.13 9.21 -5.70
N ASN A 22 4.51 9.53 -6.83
CA ASN A 22 3.41 10.48 -6.87
C ASN A 22 2.08 9.75 -7.06
N ASN A 23 1.10 10.11 -6.24
CA ASN A 23 -0.25 9.58 -6.39
C ASN A 23 -1.02 10.34 -7.48
N ASN A 24 -1.73 9.62 -8.35
CA ASN A 24 -2.67 10.18 -9.32
C ASN A 24 -4.08 9.58 -9.22
N GLY A 25 -4.42 9.11 -8.02
CA GLY A 25 -5.68 8.45 -7.69
C GLY A 25 -5.67 6.97 -8.08
N VAL A 26 -6.70 6.27 -7.63
CA VAL A 26 -6.92 4.84 -7.93
C VAL A 26 -6.96 4.58 -9.44
N LYS A 27 -6.22 3.57 -9.88
CA LYS A 27 -6.16 3.11 -11.28
C LYS A 27 -6.59 1.65 -11.38
N PRO A 28 -7.12 1.20 -12.54
CA PRO A 28 -7.45 -0.21 -12.75
C PRO A 28 -6.19 -1.10 -12.90
N LYS A 29 -5.00 -0.52 -13.00
CA LYS A 29 -3.73 -1.19 -13.18
C LYS A 29 -2.60 -0.37 -12.58
N TYR A 30 -1.45 -1.01 -12.38
CA TYR A 30 -0.22 -0.34 -11.96
C TYR A 30 0.28 0.62 -13.05
N VAL A 31 0.60 1.84 -12.65
CA VAL A 31 1.08 2.91 -13.53
C VAL A 31 2.15 3.70 -12.80
N LYS A 32 3.26 3.99 -13.48
CA LYS A 32 4.21 5.01 -13.06
C LYS A 32 3.66 6.39 -13.47
N TYR A 33 3.47 7.29 -12.51
CA TYR A 33 2.85 8.59 -12.80
C TYR A 33 3.88 9.70 -13.05
N GLY A 34 4.80 9.91 -12.11
CA GLY A 34 5.90 10.86 -12.28
C GLY A 34 7.04 10.25 -13.09
N ALA A 35 7.68 11.05 -13.95
CA ALA A 35 8.85 10.60 -14.73
C ALA A 35 10.00 10.11 -13.81
N GLU A 36 10.17 10.80 -12.68
CA GLU A 36 11.21 10.56 -11.67
C GLU A 36 10.78 9.59 -10.55
N ASP A 37 9.54 9.05 -10.60
CA ASP A 37 9.06 8.12 -9.58
C ASP A 37 9.93 6.86 -9.55
N THR A 38 10.40 6.50 -8.36
CA THR A 38 11.25 5.32 -8.12
C THR A 38 10.41 4.07 -7.86
N PHE A 39 9.16 4.25 -7.45
CA PHE A 39 8.16 3.19 -7.29
C PHE A 39 6.77 3.69 -7.69
N THR A 40 5.85 2.80 -8.03
CA THR A 40 4.45 3.19 -8.30
C THR A 40 3.76 3.55 -6.99
N CYS A 41 3.02 4.65 -6.92
CA CYS A 41 2.29 4.99 -5.69
C CYS A 41 1.34 3.87 -5.28
N GLY A 42 0.62 3.31 -6.26
CA GLY A 42 -0.11 2.07 -6.09
C GLY A 42 -1.32 2.19 -5.18
N GLU A 43 -2.01 3.34 -5.19
CA GLU A 43 -3.27 3.49 -4.47
C GLU A 43 -4.31 2.54 -5.08
N PHE A 44 -4.73 1.54 -4.30
CA PHE A 44 -5.87 0.68 -4.61
C PHE A 44 -6.84 0.66 -3.43
N ASN A 45 -8.12 0.51 -3.72
CA ASN A 45 -9.16 0.40 -2.69
C ASN A 45 -9.28 -1.04 -2.14
N ASP A 46 -8.60 -1.99 -2.77
CA ASP A 46 -8.66 -3.40 -2.42
C ASP A 46 -7.43 -4.20 -2.89
N PHE A 47 -7.22 -5.37 -2.31
CA PHE A 47 -6.10 -6.28 -2.58
C PHE A 47 -6.44 -7.29 -3.69
N THR A 48 -6.86 -6.82 -4.85
CA THR A 48 -7.37 -7.68 -5.95
C THR A 48 -6.53 -7.63 -7.23
N VAL A 49 -5.54 -6.74 -7.30
CA VAL A 49 -4.73 -6.53 -8.51
C VAL A 49 -3.27 -6.84 -8.19
N LEU A 50 -2.62 -7.60 -9.07
CA LEU A 50 -1.18 -7.86 -9.03
C LEU A 50 -0.51 -7.17 -10.22
N PRO A 51 0.74 -6.68 -10.07
CA PRO A 51 1.45 -6.06 -11.18
C PRO A 51 1.92 -7.13 -12.16
N PRO A 52 2.03 -6.80 -13.45
CA PRO A 52 2.53 -7.75 -14.46
C PRO A 52 4.02 -8.08 -14.28
N ALA A 53 4.77 -7.24 -13.56
CA ALA A 53 6.19 -7.42 -13.33
C ALA A 53 6.64 -6.65 -12.06
N ARG A 54 7.86 -6.94 -11.60
CA ARG A 54 8.52 -6.20 -10.52
C ARG A 54 8.69 -4.71 -10.83
N PHE A 55 8.95 -4.36 -12.09
CA PHE A 55 9.18 -2.99 -12.52
C PHE A 55 8.20 -2.57 -13.61
N ILE A 56 7.60 -1.39 -13.47
CA ILE A 56 6.72 -0.75 -14.46
C ILE A 56 7.38 0.56 -14.88
N ASP A 57 7.75 0.67 -16.15
CA ASP A 57 8.44 1.85 -16.70
C ASP A 57 9.68 2.27 -15.87
N GLY A 58 10.43 1.27 -15.40
CA GLY A 58 11.63 1.43 -14.57
C GLY A 58 11.37 1.71 -13.08
N ALA A 59 10.12 1.93 -12.66
CA ALA A 59 9.76 2.10 -11.25
C ALA A 59 9.41 0.75 -10.61
N GLN A 60 9.81 0.53 -9.35
CA GLN A 60 9.42 -0.64 -8.57
C GLN A 60 7.89 -0.66 -8.39
N SER A 61 7.23 -1.75 -8.79
CA SER A 61 5.81 -1.97 -8.51
C SER A 61 5.61 -1.99 -7.00
N HIS A 62 4.54 -1.35 -6.53
CA HIS A 62 4.16 -1.24 -5.12
C HIS A 62 2.65 -1.03 -5.03
N ILE A 63 2.04 -1.55 -3.98
CA ILE A 63 0.63 -1.34 -3.63
C ILE A 63 0.51 -0.72 -2.24
N LEU A 64 -0.41 0.24 -2.11
CA LEU A 64 -0.95 0.77 -0.88
C LEU A 64 -2.47 0.60 -0.92
N ALA A 65 -3.02 -0.23 -0.05
CA ALA A 65 -4.46 -0.44 0.02
C ALA A 65 -4.94 -0.63 1.48
N PRO A 66 -6.21 -0.29 1.79
CA PRO A 66 -6.74 -0.40 3.14
C PRO A 66 -7.33 -1.78 3.45
N LEU A 67 -6.90 -2.35 4.59
CA LEU A 67 -7.47 -3.59 5.14
C LEU A 67 -8.86 -3.37 5.76
N GLY A 68 -9.08 -2.16 6.28
CA GLY A 68 -10.30 -1.75 6.95
C GLY A 68 -11.55 -1.86 6.10
N PHE A 69 -12.71 -1.95 6.75
CA PHE A 69 -14.01 -1.89 6.08
C PHE A 69 -14.98 -1.03 6.90
N ASP A 70 -15.58 -0.03 6.26
CA ASP A 70 -16.62 0.79 6.88
C ASP A 70 -17.90 0.74 6.02
N PRO A 71 -18.91 -0.06 6.41
CA PRO A 71 -20.16 -0.15 5.66
C PRO A 71 -20.97 1.15 5.70
N LYS A 72 -20.68 2.07 6.63
CA LYS A 72 -21.34 3.37 6.75
C LYS A 72 -20.67 4.43 5.87
N ARG A 73 -19.41 4.21 5.48
CA ARG A 73 -18.64 5.11 4.59
C ARG A 73 -18.03 4.34 3.43
N PRO A 74 -18.85 3.77 2.52
CA PRO A 74 -18.33 2.98 1.39
C PRO A 74 -17.40 3.79 0.48
N ALA A 75 -17.63 5.10 0.34
CA ALA A 75 -16.76 6.00 -0.42
C ALA A 75 -15.36 6.18 0.18
N ALA A 76 -15.18 5.93 1.48
CA ALA A 76 -13.87 5.96 2.12
C ALA A 76 -13.06 4.69 1.84
N ALA A 77 -13.63 3.71 1.14
CA ALA A 77 -13.00 2.44 0.78
C ALA A 77 -12.32 1.72 1.96
N GLY A 78 -12.66 2.03 3.21
CA GLY A 78 -12.03 1.44 4.39
C GLY A 78 -10.67 2.02 4.80
N TRP A 79 -10.19 3.11 4.18
CA TRP A 79 -9.00 3.84 4.64
C TRP A 79 -9.14 4.26 6.10
N ALA A 80 -8.10 4.01 6.91
CA ALA A 80 -8.08 4.28 8.35
C ALA A 80 -9.43 3.90 9.00
N SER A 81 -9.87 2.67 8.76
CA SER A 81 -11.12 2.13 9.28
C SER A 81 -10.89 0.76 9.93
N PRO A 82 -11.62 0.41 11.00
CA PRO A 82 -11.47 -0.86 11.71
C PRO A 82 -11.97 -2.06 10.88
N GLY A 83 -11.77 -3.26 11.43
CA GLY A 83 -12.19 -4.54 10.83
C GLY A 83 -11.35 -4.98 9.62
N CYS A 84 -11.61 -6.17 9.09
CA CYS A 84 -10.90 -6.69 7.91
C CYS A 84 -11.86 -6.97 6.75
N LYS A 85 -11.62 -6.40 5.56
CA LYS A 85 -12.34 -6.77 4.32
C LYS A 85 -12.10 -8.22 3.92
N HIS A 86 -10.88 -8.68 4.14
CA HIS A 86 -10.39 -9.99 3.72
C HIS A 86 -9.96 -10.81 4.91
N THR A 87 -10.09 -12.12 4.79
CA THR A 87 -9.54 -13.03 5.81
C THR A 87 -8.02 -12.98 5.80
N LYS A 88 -7.41 -13.39 6.92
CA LYS A 88 -5.95 -13.52 7.05
C LYS A 88 -5.34 -14.48 6.04
N GLU A 89 -6.05 -15.55 5.66
CA GLU A 89 -5.60 -16.52 4.65
C GLU A 89 -5.55 -15.88 3.26
N TYR A 90 -6.59 -15.11 2.90
CA TYR A 90 -6.60 -14.35 1.65
C TYR A 90 -5.43 -13.37 1.60
N MET A 91 -5.24 -12.59 2.66
CA MET A 91 -4.17 -11.61 2.73
C MET A 91 -2.78 -12.26 2.63
N ALA A 92 -2.55 -13.39 3.29
CA ALA A 92 -1.29 -14.13 3.15
C ALA A 92 -1.08 -14.64 1.72
N GLY A 93 -2.13 -15.15 1.08
CA GLY A 93 -2.09 -15.55 -0.34
C GLY A 93 -1.75 -14.38 -1.27
N PHE A 94 -2.41 -13.24 -1.09
CA PHE A 94 -2.13 -12.04 -1.88
C PHE A 94 -0.69 -11.56 -1.69
N VAL A 95 -0.22 -11.43 -0.45
CA VAL A 95 1.14 -10.98 -0.15
C VAL A 95 2.19 -11.94 -0.72
N ARG A 96 1.97 -13.26 -0.63
CA ARG A 96 2.84 -14.26 -1.28
C ARG A 96 2.92 -14.05 -2.79
N LEU A 97 1.77 -13.92 -3.46
CA LEU A 97 1.73 -13.69 -4.91
C LEU A 97 2.41 -12.38 -5.30
N ALA A 98 2.19 -11.30 -4.54
CA ALA A 98 2.87 -10.03 -4.72
C ALA A 98 4.38 -10.15 -4.55
N ASN A 99 4.85 -10.85 -3.52
CA ASN A 99 6.28 -11.04 -3.27
C ASN A 99 6.94 -11.94 -4.31
N LEU A 100 6.24 -12.94 -4.87
CA LEU A 100 6.74 -13.76 -5.99
C LEU A 100 7.06 -12.93 -7.24
N VAL A 101 6.28 -11.88 -7.51
CA VAL A 101 6.57 -10.91 -8.59
C VAL A 101 7.50 -9.79 -8.15
N GLY A 102 8.05 -9.86 -6.93
CA GLY A 102 9.00 -8.88 -6.39
C GLY A 102 8.36 -7.56 -5.94
N MET A 103 7.04 -7.51 -5.75
CA MET A 103 6.32 -6.32 -5.29
C MET A 103 6.24 -6.27 -3.75
N PRO A 104 6.67 -5.17 -3.10
CA PRO A 104 6.30 -4.86 -1.73
C PRO A 104 4.82 -4.47 -1.60
N VAL A 105 4.21 -4.86 -0.47
CA VAL A 105 2.82 -4.57 -0.13
C VAL A 105 2.78 -3.67 1.09
N THR A 106 2.15 -2.50 0.98
CA THR A 106 1.81 -1.65 2.12
C THR A 106 0.33 -1.78 2.41
N ILE A 107 0.01 -2.12 3.66
CA ILE A 107 -1.34 -2.36 4.15
C ILE A 107 -1.72 -1.21 5.09
N ASP A 108 -2.73 -0.42 4.71
CA ASP A 108 -3.29 0.60 5.59
C ASP A 108 -4.20 -0.04 6.66
N ILE A 109 -4.03 0.43 7.89
CA ILE A 109 -4.69 -0.09 9.09
C ILE A 109 -5.23 1.05 9.96
N GLN A 110 -6.18 0.72 10.81
CA GLN A 110 -6.76 1.67 11.76
C GLN A 110 -5.86 1.90 12.97
N CYS A 111 -5.62 3.18 13.24
CA CYS A 111 -4.91 3.65 14.43
C CYS A 111 -5.86 4.47 15.34
N PHE A 112 -6.08 4.03 16.59
CA PHE A 112 -6.99 4.70 17.55
C PHE A 112 -6.32 5.75 18.46
N GLY A 113 -4.99 5.82 18.49
CA GLY A 113 -4.25 6.84 19.24
C GLY A 113 -3.93 6.54 20.72
N ALA A 114 -3.04 7.38 21.26
CA ALA A 114 -2.54 7.60 22.64
C ALA A 114 -2.00 6.46 23.53
N SER A 115 -2.20 5.16 23.26
CA SER A 115 -1.45 4.12 24.01
C SER A 115 -1.01 2.96 23.13
N ARG A 116 0.27 2.53 23.24
CA ARG A 116 0.84 1.42 22.45
C ARG A 116 0.05 0.10 22.57
N ALA A 117 -0.66 -0.10 23.68
CA ALA A 117 -1.44 -1.32 23.91
C ALA A 117 -2.71 -1.39 23.05
N ASN A 118 -3.39 -0.25 22.86
CA ASN A 118 -4.67 -0.13 22.13
C ASN A 118 -4.56 0.78 20.89
N ALA A 119 -3.35 1.00 20.39
CA ALA A 119 -3.10 1.91 19.27
C ALA A 119 -3.68 1.40 17.96
N PHE A 120 -3.87 0.09 17.81
CA PHE A 120 -4.29 -0.56 16.57
C PHE A 120 -5.59 -1.31 16.76
N ASP A 121 -6.33 -1.47 15.67
CA ASP A 121 -7.46 -2.39 15.61
C ASP A 121 -7.04 -3.83 15.98
N PRO A 122 -7.64 -4.45 17.01
CA PRO A 122 -7.23 -5.77 17.46
C PRO A 122 -7.40 -6.86 16.40
N GLU A 123 -8.47 -6.78 15.59
CA GLU A 123 -8.75 -7.77 14.54
C GLU A 123 -7.70 -7.69 13.44
N GLN A 124 -7.41 -6.47 12.95
CA GLN A 124 -6.35 -6.24 11.95
C GLN A 124 -4.98 -6.66 12.48
N ARG A 125 -4.68 -6.37 13.76
CA ARG A 125 -3.41 -6.76 14.38
C ARG A 125 -3.23 -8.28 14.41
N GLU A 126 -4.26 -9.03 14.81
CA GLU A 126 -4.19 -10.50 14.83
C GLU A 126 -4.12 -11.10 13.42
N ALA A 127 -4.85 -10.53 12.46
CA ALA A 127 -4.75 -10.92 11.07
C ALA A 127 -3.32 -10.73 10.53
N LEU A 128 -2.70 -9.56 10.77
CA LEU A 128 -1.35 -9.26 10.29
C LEU A 128 -0.26 -10.08 10.97
N LYS A 129 -0.39 -10.38 12.27
CA LYS A 129 0.49 -11.35 12.94
C LYS A 129 0.42 -12.72 12.28
N TRP A 130 -0.79 -13.18 11.97
CA TRP A 130 -0.99 -14.46 11.32
C TRP A 130 -0.40 -14.46 9.91
N VAL A 131 -0.64 -13.40 9.12
CA VAL A 131 -0.03 -13.23 7.79
C VAL A 131 1.48 -13.37 7.92
N SER A 132 2.13 -12.57 8.78
CA SER A 132 3.58 -12.59 8.99
C SER A 132 4.12 -14.00 9.34
N ALA A 133 3.43 -14.73 10.22
CA ALA A 133 3.80 -16.09 10.60
C ALA A 133 3.62 -17.13 9.48
N ASN A 134 2.89 -16.80 8.41
CA ASN A 134 2.51 -17.69 7.32
C ASN A 134 2.92 -17.13 5.94
N LEU A 135 4.00 -16.33 5.85
CA LEU A 135 4.58 -15.88 4.58
C LEU A 135 5.68 -16.80 4.01
N SER A 136 5.90 -17.96 4.62
CA SER A 136 6.83 -18.99 4.11
C SER A 136 6.41 -19.60 2.78
#